data_AF-A0A8K0CRH3-F1
#
_entry.id   AF-A0A8K0CRH3-F1
#
_cell.length_a   1.000
_cell.length_b   1.000
_cell.length_c   1.000
_cell.angle_alpha   90.00
_cell.angle_beta   90.00
_cell.angle_gamma   90.00
#
_symmetry.space_group_name_H-M   'P 1'
#
loop_
_entity.id
_entity.type
_entity.pdbx_description
1 polymer ?
#
loop_
_entity_poly.entity_id
_entity_poly.type
_entity_poly.pdbx_seq_one_letter_code
_entity_poly.pdbx_strand_id
1 'polypeptide(L)'
;VYENQELEERENEDDNDEEFIELTFLLEGDDYSTEIILPPHHRCACHTLHLIATKDAEKAIINARYKQIFRSTLAKCHKLWAKQNQSTQAADKIKDMLGAYLKTPVVTRWNSLYDAMLQINNHVTHVPDSINTCMDFCALPRFTDAEREFIKEYCPLMCPLSTALDILQGEKGMYMGYLLPVLYSLKDKLDAQIMKS
;
A
#
# COMPACT_ATOMS: atom_id res chain seq x y z
N VAL A 1 -30.87 44.92 46.50
CA VAL A 1 -30.29 44.62 45.18
C VAL A 1 -29.17 43.63 45.44
N TYR A 2 -29.51 42.34 45.38
CA TYR A 2 -28.58 41.23 45.50
C TYR A 2 -28.39 40.69 44.08
N GLU A 3 -27.18 40.74 43.54
CA GLU A 3 -26.81 40.10 42.27
C GLU A 3 -26.15 38.75 42.60
N ASN A 4 -26.89 37.67 42.37
CA ASN A 4 -26.38 36.32 42.22
C ASN A 4 -26.04 36.13 40.73
N GLN A 5 -24.80 35.79 40.40
CA GLN A 5 -24.43 35.23 39.10
C GLN A 5 -24.42 33.71 39.23
N GLU A 6 -25.40 33.07 38.59
CA GLU A 6 -25.53 31.62 38.46
C GLU A 6 -24.49 31.06 37.48
N LEU A 7 -23.86 29.97 37.91
CA LEU A 7 -23.13 29.03 37.08
C LEU A 7 -24.16 28.10 36.41
N GLU A 8 -24.20 28.06 35.09
CA GLU A 8 -24.81 26.95 34.34
C GLU A 8 -23.83 26.48 33.25
N GLU A 9 -23.30 25.28 33.48
CA GLU A 9 -22.61 24.44 32.50
C GLU A 9 -23.59 24.06 31.38
N ARG A 10 -23.23 24.32 30.12
CA ARG A 10 -23.88 23.69 28.97
C ARG A 10 -22.99 22.58 28.45
N GLU A 11 -23.26 21.37 28.93
CA GLU A 11 -23.00 20.13 28.19
C GLU A 11 -24.08 19.92 27.12
N ASN A 12 -23.73 19.06 26.16
CA ASN A 12 -24.57 18.34 25.20
C ASN A 12 -24.80 18.99 23.82
N GLU A 13 -24.76 18.26 22.72
CA GLU A 13 -24.39 16.86 22.40
C GLU A 13 -24.28 16.90 20.86
N ASP A 14 -23.17 16.44 20.28
CA ASP A 14 -23.01 16.36 18.82
C ASP A 14 -23.75 15.09 18.37
N ASP A 15 -25.04 15.25 18.03
CA ASP A 15 -25.88 14.23 17.41
C ASP A 15 -25.29 13.82 16.06
N ASN A 16 -24.37 12.86 16.10
CA ASN A 16 -23.96 12.12 14.92
C ASN A 16 -24.77 10.81 14.90
N ASP A 17 -26.05 10.93 14.52
CA ASP A 17 -26.97 9.81 14.30
C ASP A 17 -26.48 8.96 13.11
N GLU A 18 -25.55 8.04 13.38
CA GLU A 18 -25.24 6.94 12.48
C GLU A 18 -26.36 5.90 12.60
N GLU A 19 -27.36 5.98 11.71
CA GLU A 19 -28.46 5.02 11.64
C GLU A 19 -27.93 3.62 11.27
N PHE A 20 -27.88 2.72 12.26
CA PHE A 20 -27.49 1.33 12.06
C PHE A 20 -28.61 0.57 11.36
N ILE A 21 -28.47 0.34 10.06
CA ILE A 21 -29.37 -0.53 9.30
C ILE A 21 -29.01 -1.99 9.57
N GLU A 22 -29.99 -2.77 10.02
CA GLU A 22 -29.83 -4.22 10.26
C GLU A 22 -29.58 -4.96 8.95
N LEU A 23 -28.49 -5.74 8.89
CA LEU A 23 -28.04 -6.42 7.67
C LEU A 23 -29.07 -7.42 7.10
N THR A 24 -29.89 -7.98 7.98
CA THR A 24 -30.99 -8.91 7.69
C THR A 24 -32.05 -8.28 6.79
N PHE A 25 -32.41 -7.01 7.02
CA PHE A 25 -33.40 -6.30 6.20
C PHE A 25 -32.94 -6.08 4.75
N LEU A 26 -31.63 -5.98 4.51
CA LEU A 26 -31.08 -5.86 3.15
C LEU A 26 -31.02 -7.22 2.40
N LEU A 27 -31.02 -8.33 3.16
CA LEU A 27 -30.90 -9.69 2.64
C LEU A 27 -32.27 -10.38 2.47
N GLU A 28 -33.29 -9.91 3.19
CA GLU A 28 -34.68 -10.38 3.07
C GLU A 28 -35.43 -9.59 1.98
N GLY A 29 -35.03 -9.80 0.73
CA GLY A 29 -35.87 -9.45 -0.41
C GLY A 29 -36.91 -10.55 -0.64
N ASP A 30 -38.20 -10.21 -0.60
CA ASP A 30 -39.33 -11.11 -0.86
C ASP A 30 -39.15 -11.93 -2.15
N ASP A 31 -38.82 -13.21 -2.01
CA ASP A 31 -38.67 -14.17 -3.10
C ASP A 31 -40.01 -14.85 -3.44
N TYR A 32 -40.80 -14.20 -4.28
CA TYR A 32 -41.85 -14.85 -5.08
C TYR A 32 -41.81 -14.47 -6.57
N SER A 33 -40.71 -13.87 -7.04
CA SER A 33 -40.49 -13.64 -8.47
C SER A 33 -39.60 -14.73 -9.04
N THR A 34 -40.13 -15.52 -10.00
CA THR A 34 -39.38 -16.50 -10.82
C THR A 34 -38.25 -15.91 -11.68
N GLU A 35 -37.89 -14.64 -11.48
CA GLU A 35 -36.78 -13.97 -12.14
C GLU A 35 -35.57 -13.97 -11.21
N ILE A 36 -34.48 -14.58 -11.65
CA ILE A 36 -33.20 -14.54 -10.93
C ILE A 36 -32.65 -13.11 -11.03
N ILE A 37 -32.85 -12.31 -9.98
CA ILE A 37 -32.28 -10.97 -9.87
C ILE A 37 -30.92 -11.07 -9.19
N LEU A 38 -29.87 -10.60 -9.87
CA LEU A 38 -28.54 -10.50 -9.26
C LEU A 38 -28.54 -9.39 -8.20
N PRO A 39 -27.85 -9.58 -7.07
CA PRO A 39 -27.64 -8.51 -6.10
C PRO A 39 -27.02 -7.26 -6.75
N PRO A 40 -27.26 -6.07 -6.18
CA PRO A 40 -26.64 -4.83 -6.65
C PRO A 40 -25.11 -4.97 -6.75
N HIS A 41 -24.54 -4.51 -7.87
CA HIS A 41 -23.10 -4.55 -8.05
C HIS A 41 -22.39 -3.54 -7.13
N HIS A 42 -21.73 -4.02 -6.09
CA HIS A 42 -20.89 -3.20 -5.22
C HIS A 42 -19.48 -3.02 -5.78
N ARG A 43 -18.93 -1.80 -5.69
CA ARG A 43 -17.53 -1.54 -6.09
C ARG A 43 -16.58 -2.20 -5.09
N CYS A 44 -15.54 -2.84 -5.59
CA CYS A 44 -14.51 -3.45 -4.76
C CYS A 44 -13.72 -2.37 -4.01
N ALA A 45 -13.77 -2.37 -2.67
CA ALA A 45 -13.04 -1.41 -1.84
C ALA A 45 -11.53 -1.45 -2.09
N CYS A 46 -10.96 -2.64 -2.31
CA CYS A 46 -9.57 -2.79 -2.67
C CYS A 46 -9.23 -2.09 -4.00
N HIS A 47 -10.10 -2.21 -5.00
CA HIS A 47 -9.90 -1.52 -6.28
C HIS A 47 -9.91 0.01 -6.09
N THR A 48 -10.83 0.53 -5.28
CA THR A 48 -10.86 1.96 -4.92
C THR A 48 -9.57 2.38 -4.22
N LEU A 49 -9.10 1.62 -3.23
CA LEU A 49 -7.87 1.92 -2.50
C LEU A 49 -6.63 1.90 -3.42
N HIS A 50 -6.57 0.94 -4.36
CA HIS A 50 -5.53 0.90 -5.38
C HIS A 50 -5.55 2.13 -6.30
N LEU A 51 -6.75 2.61 -6.68
CA LEU A 51 -6.89 3.80 -7.50
C LEU A 51 -6.43 5.05 -6.74
N ILE A 52 -6.77 5.19 -5.46
CA ILE A 52 -6.30 6.28 -4.59
C ILE A 52 -4.77 6.29 -4.55
N ALA A 53 -4.15 5.14 -4.24
CA ALA A 53 -2.70 5.02 -4.20
C ALA A 53 -2.02 5.45 -5.51
N THR A 54 -2.58 5.01 -6.64
CA THR A 54 -2.04 5.35 -7.97
C THR A 54 -2.18 6.85 -8.25
N LYS A 55 -3.33 7.45 -7.92
CA LYS A 55 -3.59 8.88 -8.11
C LYS A 55 -2.71 9.75 -7.21
N ASP A 56 -2.47 9.33 -5.98
CA ASP A 56 -1.59 10.08 -5.08
C ASP A 56 -0.11 9.93 -5.46
N ALA A 57 0.30 8.76 -5.95
CA ALA A 57 1.62 8.60 -6.56
C ALA A 57 1.82 9.51 -7.78
N GLU A 58 0.80 9.68 -8.63
CA GLU A 58 0.82 10.63 -9.75
C GLU A 58 1.00 12.08 -9.27
N LYS A 59 0.32 12.48 -8.19
CA LYS A 59 0.48 13.82 -7.59
C LYS A 59 1.86 14.02 -6.96
N ALA A 60 2.41 13.02 -6.28
CA ALA A 60 3.73 13.12 -5.66
C ALA A 60 4.84 13.43 -6.69
N ILE A 61 4.66 12.96 -7.94
CA ILE A 61 5.56 13.20 -9.06
C ILE A 61 5.56 14.68 -9.55
N ILE A 62 4.70 15.55 -9.03
CA ILE A 62 4.77 17.00 -9.28
C ILE A 62 6.10 17.58 -8.78
N ASN A 63 6.62 17.07 -7.64
CA ASN A 63 7.93 17.49 -7.14
C ASN A 63 9.05 16.92 -8.04
N ALA A 64 9.80 17.80 -8.70
CA ALA A 64 10.83 17.41 -9.66
C ALA A 64 11.96 16.56 -9.05
N ARG A 65 12.39 16.89 -7.81
CA ARG A 65 13.44 16.15 -7.10
C ARG A 65 12.98 14.74 -6.74
N TYR A 66 11.77 14.63 -6.16
CA TYR A 66 11.15 13.34 -5.85
C TYR A 66 10.97 12.50 -7.12
N LYS A 67 10.42 13.10 -8.18
CA LYS A 67 10.23 12.44 -9.48
C LYS A 67 11.55 11.89 -10.04
N GLN A 68 12.63 12.66 -9.94
CA GLN A 68 13.93 12.24 -10.46
C GLN A 68 14.47 11.04 -9.67
N ILE A 69 14.51 11.10 -8.34
CA ILE A 69 15.04 10.01 -7.53
C ILE A 69 14.16 8.75 -7.62
N PHE A 70 12.84 8.92 -7.61
CA PHE A 70 11.87 7.82 -7.78
C PHE A 70 12.07 7.11 -9.12
N ARG A 71 12.12 7.87 -10.23
CA ARG A 71 12.31 7.29 -11.57
C ARG A 71 13.68 6.65 -11.74
N SER A 72 14.74 7.27 -11.22
CA SER A 72 16.10 6.71 -11.29
C SER A 72 16.16 5.35 -10.57
N THR A 73 15.64 5.32 -9.34
CA THR A 73 15.60 4.11 -8.51
C THR A 73 14.79 3.02 -9.17
N LEU A 74 13.53 3.29 -9.53
CA LEU A 74 12.67 2.28 -10.15
C LEU A 74 13.18 1.82 -11.50
N ALA A 75 13.82 2.68 -12.30
CA ALA A 75 14.43 2.26 -13.56
C ALA A 75 15.54 1.22 -13.33
N LYS A 76 16.36 1.36 -12.28
CA LYS A 76 17.37 0.35 -11.91
C LYS A 76 16.71 -0.94 -11.45
N CYS A 77 15.72 -0.86 -10.57
CA CYS A 77 14.98 -2.03 -10.09
C CYS A 77 14.30 -2.79 -11.25
N HIS A 78 13.60 -2.09 -12.15
CA HIS A 78 12.97 -2.70 -13.32
C HIS A 78 13.97 -3.37 -14.26
N LYS A 79 15.14 -2.75 -14.49
CA LYS A 79 16.19 -3.39 -15.28
C LYS A 79 16.72 -4.66 -14.61
N LEU A 80 16.88 -4.64 -13.29
CA LEU A 80 17.31 -5.80 -12.52
C LEU A 80 16.29 -6.95 -12.59
N TRP A 81 15.01 -6.66 -12.36
CA TRP A 81 13.93 -7.65 -12.49
C TRP A 81 13.81 -8.18 -13.93
N ALA A 82 13.93 -7.30 -14.93
CA ALA A 82 13.94 -7.70 -16.33
C ALA A 82 15.13 -8.62 -16.65
N LYS A 83 16.31 -8.37 -16.06
CA LYS A 83 17.49 -9.21 -16.26
C LYS A 83 17.30 -10.60 -15.68
N GLN A 84 16.70 -10.69 -14.50
CA GLN A 84 16.32 -11.98 -13.91
C GLN A 84 15.35 -12.75 -14.81
N ASN A 85 14.29 -12.06 -15.28
CA ASN A 85 13.24 -12.70 -16.08
C ASN A 85 13.66 -12.98 -17.54
N GLN A 86 14.84 -12.51 -17.96
CA GLN A 86 15.36 -12.71 -19.31
C GLN A 86 15.77 -14.16 -19.58
N SER A 87 16.34 -14.86 -18.58
CA SER A 87 16.77 -16.25 -18.74
C SER A 87 16.94 -16.96 -17.40
N THR A 88 16.73 -18.27 -17.38
CA THR A 88 16.95 -19.12 -16.20
C THR A 88 18.38 -19.03 -15.68
N GLN A 89 19.38 -19.04 -16.58
CA GLN A 89 20.79 -18.89 -16.20
C GLN A 89 21.09 -17.56 -15.51
N ALA A 90 20.47 -16.46 -15.95
CA ALA A 90 20.60 -15.18 -15.27
C ALA A 90 19.91 -15.20 -13.91
N ALA A 91 18.71 -15.80 -13.82
CA ALA A 91 17.98 -15.93 -12.57
C ALA A 91 18.74 -16.76 -11.53
N ASP A 92 19.34 -17.87 -11.93
CA ASP A 92 20.11 -18.74 -11.03
C ASP A 92 21.37 -18.03 -10.52
N LYS A 93 22.09 -17.31 -11.40
CA LYS A 93 23.24 -16.49 -10.96
C LYS A 93 22.83 -15.38 -9.99
N ILE A 94 21.69 -14.72 -10.23
CA ILE A 94 21.16 -13.70 -9.32
C ILE A 94 20.80 -14.33 -7.97
N LYS A 95 20.17 -15.51 -7.98
CA LYS A 95 19.89 -16.27 -6.76
C LYS A 95 21.16 -16.68 -6.02
N ASP A 96 22.21 -17.11 -6.72
CA ASP A 96 23.48 -17.50 -6.09
C ASP A 96 24.14 -16.30 -5.39
N MET A 97 24.05 -15.09 -5.98
CA MET A 97 24.62 -13.87 -5.39
C MET A 97 23.78 -13.30 -4.25
N LEU A 98 22.46 -13.32 -4.37
CA LEU A 98 21.53 -12.69 -3.41
C LEU A 98 20.96 -13.68 -2.38
N GLY A 99 21.15 -14.99 -2.58
CA GLY A 99 20.59 -16.07 -1.77
C GLY A 99 19.11 -16.37 -2.05
N ALA A 100 18.44 -15.59 -2.90
CA ALA A 100 17.02 -15.74 -3.22
C ALA A 100 16.71 -15.22 -4.63
N TYR A 101 15.64 -15.74 -5.24
CA TYR A 101 15.07 -15.11 -6.44
C TYR A 101 14.39 -13.78 -6.05
N LEU A 102 14.53 -12.78 -6.92
CA LEU A 102 13.84 -11.51 -6.75
C LEU A 102 12.35 -11.67 -7.03
N LYS A 103 11.52 -11.13 -6.13
CA LYS A 103 10.11 -10.87 -6.39
C LYS A 103 10.02 -9.89 -7.55
N THR A 104 9.16 -10.19 -8.52
CA THR A 104 8.91 -9.31 -9.67
C THR A 104 7.57 -8.60 -9.46
N PRO A 105 7.51 -7.26 -9.61
CA PRO A 105 6.24 -6.55 -9.52
C PRO A 105 5.29 -6.98 -10.64
N VAL A 106 4.03 -7.18 -10.28
CA VAL A 106 2.91 -7.40 -11.20
C VAL A 106 2.17 -6.08 -11.36
N VAL A 107 2.06 -5.59 -12.60
CA VAL A 107 1.51 -4.26 -12.92
C VAL A 107 0.10 -4.05 -12.36
N THR A 108 -0.71 -5.11 -12.30
CA THR A 108 -2.10 -5.05 -11.82
C THR A 108 -2.25 -5.03 -10.30
N ARG A 109 -1.15 -5.17 -9.54
CA ARG A 109 -1.19 -5.33 -8.08
C ARG A 109 -0.11 -4.50 -7.40
N TRP A 110 -0.49 -3.36 -6.83
CA TRP A 110 0.45 -2.43 -6.20
C TRP A 110 1.24 -3.02 -5.03
N ASN A 111 0.62 -3.90 -4.22
CA ASN A 111 1.30 -4.61 -3.13
C ASN A 111 2.51 -5.43 -3.62
N SER A 112 2.44 -5.99 -4.84
CA SER A 112 3.58 -6.71 -5.42
C SER A 112 4.78 -5.82 -5.73
N LEU A 113 4.57 -4.53 -6.04
CA LEU A 113 5.65 -3.56 -6.19
C LEU A 113 6.29 -3.25 -4.83
N TYR A 114 5.46 -3.04 -3.80
CA TYR A 114 5.94 -2.86 -2.44
C TYR A 114 6.80 -4.05 -1.99
N ASP A 115 6.30 -5.27 -2.18
CA ASP A 115 6.99 -6.51 -1.84
C ASP A 115 8.37 -6.63 -2.51
N ALA A 116 8.43 -6.32 -3.80
CA ALA A 116 9.68 -6.36 -4.57
C ALA A 116 10.66 -5.28 -4.10
N MET A 117 10.16 -4.06 -3.81
CA MET A 117 10.96 -2.98 -3.26
C MET A 117 11.47 -3.29 -1.86
N LEU A 118 10.66 -3.92 -1.01
CA LEU A 118 11.05 -4.33 0.34
C LEU A 118 12.18 -5.37 0.31
N GLN A 119 12.14 -6.32 -0.63
CA GLN A 119 13.24 -7.26 -0.81
C GLN A 119 14.53 -6.56 -1.23
N ILE A 120 14.45 -5.61 -2.17
CA ILE A 120 15.62 -4.80 -2.57
C ILE A 120 16.14 -4.00 -1.39
N ASN A 121 15.28 -3.40 -0.57
CA ASN A 121 15.68 -2.68 0.65
C ASN A 121 16.46 -3.56 1.62
N ASN A 122 16.00 -4.79 1.84
CA ASN A 122 16.69 -5.75 2.71
C ASN A 122 18.10 -6.05 2.20
N HIS A 123 18.27 -6.24 0.89
CA HIS A 123 19.60 -6.44 0.30
C HIS A 123 20.46 -5.18 0.36
N VAL A 124 19.91 -4.01 0.05
CA VAL A 124 20.61 -2.72 0.13
C VAL A 124 21.09 -2.42 1.55
N THR A 125 20.32 -2.81 2.56
CA THR A 125 20.58 -2.49 3.97
C THR A 125 21.49 -3.50 4.64
N HIS A 126 21.27 -4.80 4.42
CA HIS A 126 21.98 -5.86 5.17
C HIS A 126 23.13 -6.50 4.41
N VAL A 127 23.07 -6.53 3.07
CA VAL A 127 24.10 -7.18 2.22
C VAL A 127 24.45 -6.30 1.01
N PRO A 128 24.95 -5.06 1.24
CA PRO A 128 25.21 -4.09 0.17
C PRO A 128 26.21 -4.58 -0.86
N ASP A 129 27.19 -5.41 -0.46
CA ASP A 129 28.19 -5.95 -1.36
C ASP A 129 27.59 -6.97 -2.34
N SER A 130 26.75 -7.89 -1.85
CA SER A 130 26.05 -8.87 -2.71
C SER A 130 25.20 -8.20 -3.78
N ILE A 131 24.44 -7.16 -3.41
CA ILE A 131 23.63 -6.43 -4.40
C ILE A 131 24.49 -5.61 -5.35
N ASN A 132 25.63 -5.08 -4.91
CA ASN A 132 26.58 -4.41 -5.81
C ASN A 132 27.17 -5.39 -6.83
N THR A 133 27.63 -6.57 -6.39
CA THR A 133 28.11 -7.62 -7.28
C THR A 133 27.02 -8.07 -8.26
N CYS A 134 25.77 -8.19 -7.78
CA CYS A 134 24.64 -8.51 -8.64
C CYS A 134 24.39 -7.44 -9.71
N MET A 135 24.46 -6.15 -9.34
CA MET A 135 24.31 -5.04 -10.29
C MET A 135 25.44 -5.03 -11.32
N ASP A 136 26.68 -5.27 -10.89
CA ASP A 136 27.85 -5.35 -11.78
C ASP A 136 27.72 -6.53 -12.77
N PHE A 137 27.32 -7.71 -12.29
CA PHE A 137 27.05 -8.88 -13.15
C PHE A 137 25.96 -8.57 -14.19
N CYS A 138 24.93 -7.83 -13.79
CA CYS A 138 23.85 -7.41 -14.68
C CYS A 138 24.26 -6.27 -15.63
N ALA A 139 25.48 -5.76 -15.54
CA ALA A 139 25.97 -4.56 -16.22
C ALA A 139 25.08 -3.33 -15.96
N LEU A 140 24.61 -3.19 -14.72
CA LEU A 140 23.77 -2.09 -14.27
C LEU A 140 24.56 -1.15 -13.34
N PRO A 141 24.33 0.18 -13.41
CA PRO A 141 24.91 1.09 -12.45
C PRO A 141 24.43 0.76 -11.03
N ARG A 142 25.37 0.64 -10.08
CA ARG A 142 25.06 0.43 -8.67
C ARG A 142 24.13 1.52 -8.13
N PHE A 143 23.40 1.21 -7.06
CA PHE A 143 22.56 2.20 -6.38
C PHE A 143 23.45 3.27 -5.73
N THR A 144 23.12 4.54 -5.99
CA THR A 144 23.76 5.69 -5.34
C THR A 144 23.26 5.82 -3.91
N ASP A 145 23.96 6.56 -3.06
CA ASP A 145 23.56 6.74 -1.66
C ASP A 145 22.16 7.36 -1.54
N ALA A 146 21.86 8.35 -2.37
CA ALA A 146 20.53 8.97 -2.44
C ALA A 146 19.42 7.97 -2.83
N GLU A 147 19.70 7.02 -3.73
CA GLU A 147 18.72 5.99 -4.11
C GLU A 147 18.54 4.97 -2.98
N ARG A 148 19.60 4.63 -2.25
CA ARG A 148 19.52 3.73 -1.09
C ARG A 148 18.72 4.36 0.06
N GLU A 149 18.97 5.64 0.34
CA GLU A 149 18.21 6.42 1.32
C GLU A 149 16.73 6.50 0.91
N PHE A 150 16.47 6.81 -0.37
CA PHE A 150 15.11 6.80 -0.91
C PHE A 150 14.40 5.43 -0.73
N ILE A 151 15.07 4.31 -1.04
CA ILE A 151 14.48 2.96 -0.86
C ILE A 151 14.15 2.70 0.61
N LYS A 152 15.03 3.12 1.53
CA LYS A 152 14.85 2.96 2.98
C LYS A 152 13.66 3.76 3.52
N GLU A 153 13.42 4.96 2.99
CA GLU A 153 12.26 5.80 3.35
C GLU A 153 10.96 5.31 2.69
N TYR A 154 11.05 4.87 1.44
CA TYR A 154 9.90 4.42 0.66
C TYR A 154 9.19 3.22 1.33
N CYS A 155 9.93 2.24 1.83
CA CYS A 155 9.36 1.02 2.41
C CYS A 155 8.45 1.28 3.64
N PRO A 156 8.87 2.00 4.69
CA PRO A 156 7.99 2.28 5.83
C PRO A 156 6.79 3.15 5.45
N LEU A 157 6.94 4.11 4.52
CA LEU A 157 5.83 4.95 4.05
C LEU A 157 4.73 4.13 3.36
N MET A 158 5.13 3.14 2.57
CA MET A 158 4.20 2.34 1.76
C MET A 158 3.67 1.10 2.47
N CYS A 159 4.29 0.69 3.58
CA CYS A 159 3.92 -0.49 4.36
C CYS A 159 2.45 -0.48 4.85
N PRO A 160 1.91 0.60 5.44
CA PRO A 160 0.52 0.65 5.88
C PRO A 160 -0.46 0.38 4.75
N LEU A 161 -0.20 0.98 3.58
CA LEU A 161 -1.03 0.81 2.38
C LEU A 161 -0.99 -0.62 1.85
N SER A 162 0.20 -1.23 1.76
CA SER A 162 0.31 -2.63 1.33
C SER A 162 -0.42 -3.56 2.30
N THR A 163 -0.26 -3.35 3.60
CA THR A 163 -0.91 -4.17 4.64
C THR A 163 -2.43 -4.05 4.55
N ALA A 164 -2.97 -2.84 4.35
CA ALA A 164 -4.40 -2.63 4.18
C ALA A 164 -4.94 -3.33 2.92
N LEU A 165 -4.20 -3.26 1.81
CA LEU A 165 -4.55 -3.98 0.58
C LEU A 165 -4.53 -5.49 0.79
N ASP A 166 -3.53 -6.05 1.48
CA ASP A 166 -3.43 -7.48 1.73
C ASP A 166 -4.58 -8.01 2.61
N ILE A 167 -5.01 -7.23 3.61
CA ILE A 167 -6.17 -7.57 4.44
C ILE A 167 -7.46 -7.54 3.60
N LEU A 168 -7.68 -6.50 2.80
CA LEU A 168 -8.91 -6.34 2.00
C LEU A 168 -8.97 -7.28 0.79
N GLN A 169 -7.83 -7.81 0.32
CA GLN A 169 -7.76 -8.82 -0.74
C GLN A 169 -7.78 -10.25 -0.19
N GLY A 170 -7.64 -10.44 1.11
CA GLY A 170 -7.59 -11.75 1.74
C GLY A 170 -8.92 -12.49 1.63
N GLU A 171 -8.87 -13.77 1.24
CA GLU A 171 -10.07 -14.63 1.16
C GLU A 171 -10.62 -15.00 2.56
N LYS A 172 -9.78 -14.89 3.60
CA LYS A 172 -10.16 -15.16 5.00
C LYS A 172 -10.54 -13.86 5.70
N GLY A 173 -11.79 -13.78 6.18
CA GLY A 173 -12.28 -12.61 6.92
C GLY A 173 -12.79 -11.47 6.05
N MET A 174 -13.11 -11.73 4.77
CA MET A 174 -13.64 -10.73 3.85
C MET A 174 -15.13 -10.43 4.12
N TYR A 175 -15.41 -9.78 5.25
CA TYR A 175 -16.72 -9.22 5.56
C TYR A 175 -16.63 -7.70 5.52
N MET A 176 -17.71 -7.01 5.13
CA MET A 176 -17.77 -5.55 5.16
C MET A 176 -17.42 -4.96 6.55
N GLY A 177 -17.53 -5.75 7.61
CA GLY A 177 -17.11 -5.38 8.97
C GLY A 177 -15.61 -5.11 9.15
N TYR A 178 -14.73 -5.60 8.27
CA TYR A 178 -13.30 -5.28 8.32
C TYR A 178 -12.93 -4.01 7.53
N LEU A 179 -13.82 -3.53 6.66
CA LEU A 179 -13.52 -2.39 5.80
C LEU A 179 -13.25 -1.13 6.62
N LEU A 180 -14.19 -0.78 7.51
CA LEU A 180 -14.09 0.44 8.31
C LEU A 180 -12.87 0.41 9.26
N PRO A 181 -12.63 -0.66 10.06
CA PRO A 181 -11.44 -0.75 10.89
C PRO A 181 -10.11 -0.67 10.13
N VAL A 182 -10.03 -1.28 8.94
CA VAL A 182 -8.82 -1.24 8.10
C VAL A 182 -8.57 0.16 7.57
N LEU A 183 -9.62 0.89 7.16
CA LEU A 183 -9.48 2.26 6.68
C LEU A 183 -9.07 3.24 7.79
N TYR A 184 -9.66 3.14 8.98
CA TYR A 184 -9.24 3.94 10.15
C TYR A 184 -7.79 3.65 10.52
N SER A 185 -7.42 2.37 10.65
CA SER A 185 -6.04 1.98 10.97
C SER A 185 -5.04 2.43 9.90
N LEU A 186 -5.42 2.38 8.62
CA LEU A 186 -4.59 2.88 7.52
C LEU A 186 -4.35 4.37 7.66
N LYS A 187 -5.41 5.15 7.88
CA LYS A 187 -5.31 6.60 8.05
C LYS A 187 -4.39 6.97 9.21
N ASP A 188 -4.61 6.40 10.39
CA ASP A 188 -3.78 6.66 11.57
C ASP A 188 -2.31 6.32 11.34
N LYS A 189 -2.04 5.20 10.66
CA LYS A 189 -0.67 4.79 10.33
C LYS A 189 0.00 5.72 9.32
N LEU A 190 -0.74 6.21 8.32
CA LEU A 190 -0.19 7.16 7.34
C LEU A 190 0.09 8.52 8.02
N ASP A 191 -0.85 9.02 8.83
CA ASP A 191 -0.68 10.27 9.57
C ASP A 191 0.53 10.19 10.52
N ALA A 192 0.69 9.07 11.22
CA ALA A 192 1.85 8.83 12.08
C ALA A 192 3.20 8.76 11.32
N GLN A 193 3.21 8.39 10.04
CA GLN A 193 4.43 8.44 9.22
C GLN A 193 4.74 9.87 8.76
N ILE A 194 3.71 10.65 8.42
CA ILE A 194 3.87 12.08 8.06
C ILE A 194 4.44 12.87 9.23
N MET A 195 4.00 12.60 10.45
CA MET A 195 4.50 13.31 11.66
C MET A 195 5.95 12.96 12.04
N LYS A 196 6.54 11.90 11.46
CA LYS A 196 7.92 11.46 11.73
C LYS A 196 8.92 11.93 10.67
N SER A 197 8.44 12.40 9.53
CA SER A 197 9.23 12.91 8.39
C SER A 197 9.50 14.40 8.52
#